data_AF-G8JQS9-F1
#
_entry.id   AF-G8JQS9-F1
#
_cell.length_a   1.000
_cell.length_b   1.000
_cell.length_c   1.000
_cell.angle_alpha   90.00
_cell.angle_beta   90.00
_cell.angle_gamma   90.00
#
_symmetry.space_group_name_H-M   'P 1'
#
loop_
_entity.id
_entity.type
_entity.pdbx_description
1 polymer ?
#
loop_
_entity_poly.entity_id
_entity_poly.type
_entity_poly.pdbx_seq_one_letter_code
_entity_poly.pdbx_strand_id
1 'polypeptide(L)'
;MVVLNPNNWHWIDKNTLPWTKDYFNSKFNDWTIENGDSKFRVVSVSSISGDSNVTQRKGKVICYFDLKLEFTVAVSGHVLDNEEEDVCEGTISVPEFVHDECEFGIEYVGFGKQESVIRQQFTPKFVEELLKYQSTLVDAHSKDVQHTL
;
A
#
# COMPACT_ATOMS: atom_id res chain seq x y z
N MET A 1 12.82 12.98 -30.18
CA MET A 1 14.17 12.36 -30.16
C MET A 1 14.18 11.33 -29.04
N VAL A 2 14.31 10.05 -29.36
CA VAL A 2 14.53 8.98 -28.36
C VAL A 2 15.99 9.04 -27.93
N VAL A 3 16.24 9.22 -26.64
CA VAL A 3 17.59 9.09 -26.08
C VAL A 3 17.88 7.60 -25.98
N LEU A 4 18.67 7.07 -26.92
CA LEU A 4 19.14 5.70 -26.88
C LEU A 4 20.10 5.54 -25.68
N ASN A 5 19.92 4.50 -24.84
CA ASN A 5 20.87 4.12 -23.78
C ASN A 5 21.70 2.90 -24.23
N PRO A 6 22.62 3.05 -25.20
CA PRO A 6 23.38 1.94 -25.72
C PRO A 6 24.18 1.25 -24.60
N ASN A 7 24.08 -0.08 -24.55
CA ASN A 7 24.71 -0.93 -23.53
C ASN A 7 24.30 -0.66 -22.07
N ASN A 8 23.22 0.11 -21.84
CA ASN A 8 22.70 0.36 -20.51
C ASN A 8 23.68 1.05 -19.55
N TRP A 9 24.58 1.89 -20.09
CA TRP A 9 25.65 2.54 -19.32
C TRP A 9 25.14 3.75 -18.52
N HIS A 10 24.11 4.46 -19.01
CA HIS A 10 23.50 5.55 -18.27
C HIS A 10 22.48 5.00 -17.27
N TRP A 11 22.60 5.48 -16.03
CA TRP A 11 21.63 5.22 -14.98
C TRP A 11 20.29 5.85 -15.37
N ILE A 12 19.25 5.02 -15.46
CA ILE A 12 17.87 5.48 -15.64
C ILE A 12 17.22 5.36 -14.27
N ASP A 13 16.90 6.50 -13.66
CA ASP A 13 16.11 6.56 -12.44
C ASP A 13 14.73 7.14 -12.77
N LYS A 14 13.67 6.41 -12.44
CA LYS A 14 12.29 6.85 -12.64
C LYS A 14 11.64 7.02 -11.29
N ASN A 15 11.24 8.24 -10.96
CA ASN A 15 10.38 8.52 -9.83
C ASN A 15 9.00 7.90 -10.07
N THR A 16 8.61 6.96 -9.21
CA THR A 16 7.34 6.22 -9.25
C THR A 16 6.36 6.66 -8.19
N LEU A 17 6.72 7.58 -7.29
CA LEU A 17 5.83 8.09 -6.23
C LEU A 17 4.45 8.55 -6.74
N PRO A 18 4.31 9.25 -7.89
CA PRO A 18 2.99 9.59 -8.43
C PRO A 18 2.17 8.34 -8.74
N TRP A 19 2.77 7.35 -9.40
CA TRP A 19 2.11 6.07 -9.72
C TRP A 19 1.76 5.30 -8.45
N THR A 20 2.64 5.29 -7.44
CA THR A 20 2.40 4.69 -6.13
C THR A 20 1.16 5.27 -5.47
N LYS A 21 0.98 6.59 -5.54
CA LYS A 21 -0.20 7.27 -5.00
C LYS A 21 -1.47 6.80 -5.69
N ASP A 22 -1.50 6.80 -7.02
CA ASP A 22 -2.64 6.31 -7.80
C ASP A 22 -2.92 4.82 -7.53
N TYR A 23 -1.88 3.99 -7.45
CA TYR A 23 -2.01 2.56 -7.16
C TYR A 23 -2.68 2.31 -5.82
N PHE A 24 -2.16 2.89 -4.73
CA PHE A 24 -2.72 2.68 -3.40
C PHE A 24 -4.14 3.24 -3.29
N ASN A 25 -4.42 4.42 -3.87
CA ASN A 25 -5.78 4.96 -3.91
C ASN A 25 -6.72 4.03 -4.68
N SER A 26 -6.36 3.56 -5.87
CA SER A 26 -7.20 2.64 -6.64
C SER A 26 -7.40 1.28 -5.98
N LYS A 27 -6.41 0.82 -5.21
CA LYS A 27 -6.38 -0.53 -4.64
C LYS A 27 -7.07 -0.60 -3.28
N PHE A 28 -6.87 0.40 -2.43
CA PHE A 28 -7.36 0.41 -1.06
C PHE A 28 -8.58 1.30 -0.86
N ASN A 29 -8.90 2.25 -1.74
CA ASN A 29 -10.15 2.98 -1.61
C ASN A 29 -11.34 2.01 -1.76
N ASP A 30 -12.27 2.07 -0.81
CA ASP A 30 -13.41 1.15 -0.71
C ASP A 30 -13.04 -0.34 -0.51
N TRP A 31 -11.78 -0.64 -0.21
CA TRP A 31 -11.36 -2.02 0.01
C TRP A 31 -12.00 -2.57 1.28
N THR A 32 -12.71 -3.69 1.13
CA THR A 32 -13.57 -4.23 2.16
C THR A 32 -13.18 -5.68 2.46
N ILE A 33 -13.17 -6.02 3.75
CA ILE A 33 -12.97 -7.37 4.25
C ILE A 33 -14.16 -7.73 5.13
N GLU A 34 -14.75 -8.89 4.87
CA GLU A 34 -15.83 -9.46 5.67
C GLU A 34 -15.31 -10.72 6.35
N ASN A 35 -15.41 -10.78 7.68
CA ASN A 35 -14.98 -11.94 8.46
C ASN A 35 -16.00 -12.23 9.56
N GLY A 36 -16.88 -13.20 9.28
CA GLY A 36 -18.02 -13.52 10.15
C GLY A 36 -18.95 -12.32 10.29
N ASP A 37 -19.13 -11.86 11.53
CA ASP A 37 -20.04 -10.76 11.90
C ASP A 37 -19.40 -9.36 11.84
N SER A 38 -18.12 -9.27 11.46
CA SER A 38 -17.37 -8.02 11.37
C SER A 38 -17.02 -7.69 9.92
N LYS A 39 -17.26 -6.44 9.55
CA LYS A 39 -16.96 -5.87 8.24
C LYS A 39 -16.04 -4.68 8.41
N PHE A 40 -14.87 -4.76 7.79
CA PHE A 40 -13.85 -3.73 7.77
C PHE A 40 -13.84 -3.09 6.39
N ARG A 41 -13.82 -1.78 6.32
CA ARG A 41 -13.72 -1.02 5.06
C ARG A 41 -12.67 0.04 5.20
N VAL A 42 -11.73 0.09 4.26
CA VAL A 42 -10.87 1.26 4.09
C VAL A 42 -11.71 2.35 3.44
N VAL A 43 -11.91 3.43 4.19
CA VAL A 43 -12.71 4.59 3.77
C VAL A 43 -11.94 5.41 2.75
N SER A 44 -10.65 5.63 2.99
CA SER A 44 -9.78 6.41 2.12
C SER A 44 -8.32 6.20 2.46
N VAL A 45 -7.44 6.47 1.50
CA VAL A 45 -6.00 6.62 1.77
C VAL A 45 -5.72 8.08 2.12
N SER A 46 -5.38 8.35 3.37
CA SER A 46 -5.25 9.69 3.94
C SER A 46 -3.97 10.38 3.49
N SER A 47 -2.86 9.64 3.48
CA SER A 47 -1.56 10.18 3.08
C SER A 47 -0.63 9.09 2.58
N ILE A 48 0.11 9.41 1.53
CA ILE A 48 1.21 8.61 1.00
C ILE A 48 2.37 9.58 0.77
N SER A 49 3.45 9.37 1.48
CA SER A 49 4.64 10.24 1.44
C SER A 49 5.91 9.41 1.56
N GLY A 50 7.05 10.01 1.21
CA GLY A 50 8.34 9.31 1.13
C GLY A 50 8.87 9.27 -0.30
N ASP A 51 9.70 8.28 -0.61
CA ASP A 51 10.32 8.07 -1.91
C ASP A 51 9.95 6.70 -2.51
N SER A 52 9.85 6.68 -3.84
CA SER A 52 9.65 5.46 -4.59
C SER A 52 10.21 5.65 -5.98
N ASN A 53 11.09 4.73 -6.36
CA ASN A 53 11.79 4.78 -7.63
C ASN A 53 12.01 3.38 -8.19
N VAL A 54 12.09 3.32 -9.51
CA VAL A 54 12.49 2.12 -10.25
C VAL A 54 13.65 2.48 -11.16
N THR A 55 14.69 1.65 -11.12
CA THR A 55 15.90 1.84 -11.92
C THR A 55 16.33 0.52 -12.56
N GLN A 56 17.11 0.62 -13.63
CA GLN A 56 17.74 -0.53 -14.26
C GLN A 56 19.24 -0.51 -14.00
N ARG A 57 19.74 -1.55 -13.33
CA ARG A 57 21.16 -1.72 -13.04
C ARG A 57 21.66 -3.05 -13.57
N LYS A 58 22.67 -3.02 -14.45
CA LYS A 58 23.26 -4.22 -15.07
C LYS A 58 22.22 -5.14 -15.74
N GLY A 59 21.23 -4.55 -16.43
CA GLY A 59 20.15 -5.29 -17.09
C GLY A 59 19.08 -5.85 -16.16
N LYS A 60 19.19 -5.64 -14.84
CA LYS A 60 18.14 -5.99 -13.88
C LYS A 60 17.35 -4.76 -13.49
N VAL A 61 16.03 -4.90 -13.45
CA VAL A 61 15.14 -3.89 -12.88
C VAL A 61 15.17 -4.06 -11.37
N ILE A 62 15.45 -2.96 -10.67
CA ILE A 62 15.40 -2.89 -9.21
C ILE A 62 14.48 -1.75 -8.82
N CYS A 63 13.77 -1.91 -7.72
CA CYS A 63 13.00 -0.84 -7.11
C CYS A 63 13.64 -0.49 -5.77
N TYR A 64 13.42 0.73 -5.33
CA TYR A 64 13.66 1.15 -3.96
C TYR A 64 12.52 2.08 -3.57
N PHE A 65 12.04 1.92 -2.35
CA PHE A 65 11.00 2.77 -1.79
C PHE A 65 11.15 2.81 -0.27
N ASP A 66 10.81 3.97 0.27
CA ASP A 66 10.63 4.24 1.69
C ASP A 66 9.36 5.10 1.76
N LEU A 67 8.28 4.50 2.26
CA LEU A 67 6.97 5.12 2.24
C LEU A 67 6.38 5.17 3.64
N LYS A 68 5.86 6.35 3.98
CA LYS A 68 4.91 6.54 5.07
C LYS A 68 3.50 6.53 4.51
N LEU A 69 2.70 5.58 4.97
CA LEU A 69 1.33 5.35 4.54
C LEU A 69 0.35 5.62 5.68
N GLU A 70 -0.78 6.24 5.37
CA GLU A 70 -1.86 6.49 6.32
C GLU A 70 -3.21 6.20 5.67
N PHE A 71 -4.04 5.42 6.35
CA PHE A 71 -5.33 4.94 5.87
C PHE A 71 -6.42 5.19 6.91
N THR A 72 -7.57 5.67 6.48
CA THR A 72 -8.79 5.70 7.32
C THR A 72 -9.56 4.42 7.12
N VAL A 73 -9.88 3.73 8.21
CA VAL A 73 -10.59 2.45 8.21
C VAL A 73 -11.81 2.54 9.10
N ALA A 74 -12.96 2.14 8.57
CA ALA A 74 -14.20 1.97 9.29
C ALA A 74 -14.44 0.49 9.56
N VAL A 75 -14.90 0.19 10.77
CA VAL A 75 -15.29 -1.14 11.20
C VAL A 75 -16.74 -1.11 11.63
N SER A 76 -17.50 -2.05 11.10
CA SER A 76 -18.90 -2.29 11.44
C SER A 76 -19.00 -3.73 11.93
N GLY A 77 -19.49 -3.94 13.15
CA GLY A 77 -19.60 -5.27 13.77
C GLY A 77 -20.99 -5.46 14.40
N HIS A 78 -21.58 -6.62 14.15
CA HIS A 78 -22.95 -7.07 14.49
C HIS A 78 -23.91 -6.08 15.18
N VAL A 79 -24.93 -5.70 14.42
CA VAL A 79 -26.23 -5.16 14.87
C VAL A 79 -26.86 -6.13 15.86
N LEU A 80 -26.61 -5.94 17.16
CA LEU A 80 -27.51 -6.46 18.18
C LEU A 80 -28.61 -5.41 18.36
N ASP A 81 -29.76 -5.69 17.76
CA ASP A 81 -31.09 -5.21 18.12
C ASP A 81 -31.13 -3.77 18.69
N ASN A 82 -31.57 -2.81 17.86
CA ASN A 82 -31.82 -1.36 18.10
C ASN A 82 -30.83 -0.40 17.38
N GLU A 83 -31.21 -0.05 16.15
CA GLU A 83 -31.17 1.29 15.51
C GLU A 83 -29.91 2.17 15.42
N GLU A 84 -28.71 1.77 15.84
CA GLU A 84 -27.47 2.48 15.45
C GLU A 84 -26.35 1.48 15.11
N GLU A 85 -25.91 1.43 13.84
CA GLU A 85 -24.67 0.74 13.47
C GLU A 85 -23.52 1.41 14.24
N ASP A 86 -22.92 0.71 15.21
CA ASP A 86 -21.71 1.16 15.91
C ASP A 86 -20.53 1.08 14.93
N VAL A 87 -20.47 2.06 14.02
CA VAL A 87 -19.40 2.24 13.04
C VAL A 87 -18.26 2.94 13.77
N CYS A 88 -17.20 2.19 14.03
CA CYS A 88 -15.98 2.74 14.59
C CYS A 88 -15.04 3.11 13.43
N GLU A 89 -14.73 4.40 13.29
CA GLU A 89 -13.71 4.87 12.36
C GLU A 89 -12.40 5.15 13.10
N GLY A 90 -11.30 4.70 12.51
CA GLY A 90 -9.96 4.99 13.00
C GLY A 90 -8.94 5.07 11.87
N THR A 91 -7.71 5.40 12.24
CA THR A 91 -6.59 5.57 11.32
C THR A 91 -5.56 4.47 11.56
N ILE A 92 -5.11 3.86 10.47
CA ILE A 92 -3.99 2.93 10.44
C ILE A 92 -2.82 3.62 9.74
N SER A 93 -1.68 3.69 10.42
CA SER A 93 -0.47 4.31 9.89
C SER A 93 0.65 3.29 9.81
N VAL A 94 1.36 3.27 8.69
CA VAL A 94 2.59 2.51 8.48
C VAL A 94 3.71 3.54 8.31
N PRO A 95 4.45 3.87 9.38
CA PRO A 95 5.45 4.95 9.34
C PRO A 95 6.64 4.64 8.44
N GLU A 96 7.03 3.36 8.36
CA GLU A 96 8.18 2.88 7.57
C GLU A 96 7.75 1.65 6.78
N PHE A 97 7.41 1.83 5.51
CA PHE A 97 7.19 0.75 4.55
C PHE A 97 8.31 0.78 3.51
N VAL A 98 9.29 -0.09 3.67
CA VAL A 98 10.55 -0.03 2.91
C VAL A 98 10.79 -1.28 2.07
N HIS A 99 11.64 -1.13 1.06
CA HIS A 99 11.99 -2.21 0.15
C HIS A 99 12.61 -3.42 0.86
N ASP A 100 12.17 -4.62 0.47
CA ASP A 100 12.68 -5.92 0.95
C ASP A 100 12.39 -6.23 2.44
N GLU A 101 11.64 -5.37 3.15
CA GLU A 101 11.14 -5.67 4.49
C GLU A 101 9.71 -6.20 4.46
N CYS A 102 9.51 -7.35 5.11
CA CYS A 102 8.18 -7.96 5.27
C CYS A 102 7.57 -7.66 6.66
N GLU A 103 8.37 -7.13 7.58
CA GLU A 103 7.97 -6.76 8.93
C GLU A 103 8.12 -5.25 9.08
N PHE A 104 7.02 -4.57 9.38
CA PHE A 104 7.00 -3.12 9.57
C PHE A 104 6.05 -2.76 10.70
N GLY A 105 6.31 -1.63 11.34
CA GLY A 105 5.45 -1.10 12.39
C GLY A 105 4.09 -0.69 11.83
N ILE A 106 3.01 -1.02 12.54
CA ILE A 106 1.67 -0.54 12.23
C ILE A 106 1.09 0.11 13.49
N GLU A 107 0.73 1.38 13.35
CA GLU A 107 0.12 2.19 14.40
C GLU A 107 -1.39 2.28 14.16
N TYR A 108 -2.16 2.25 15.25
CA TYR A 108 -3.61 2.23 15.23
C TYR A 108 -4.12 3.37 16.12
N VAL A 109 -5.00 4.20 15.59
CA VAL A 109 -5.55 5.36 16.30
C VAL A 109 -7.07 5.38 16.11
N GLY A 110 -7.84 5.62 17.17
CA GLY A 110 -9.29 5.84 17.08
C GLY A 110 -10.17 4.59 17.15
N PHE A 111 -9.60 3.38 17.22
CA PHE A 111 -10.39 2.13 17.18
C PHE A 111 -10.96 1.66 18.53
N GLY A 112 -10.61 2.31 19.64
CA GLY A 112 -11.16 2.03 20.98
C GLY A 112 -11.19 0.54 21.33
N LYS A 113 -12.39 -0.02 21.52
CA LYS A 113 -12.61 -1.44 21.89
C LYS A 113 -12.40 -2.42 20.72
N GLN A 114 -12.47 -1.94 19.47
CA GLN A 114 -12.37 -2.77 18.27
C GLN A 114 -10.92 -2.95 17.77
N GLU A 115 -9.93 -2.29 18.39
CA GLU A 115 -8.52 -2.38 17.99
C GLU A 115 -8.00 -3.83 17.96
N SER A 116 -8.36 -4.66 18.96
CA SER A 116 -7.95 -6.07 19.02
C SER A 116 -8.47 -6.87 17.83
N VAL A 117 -9.71 -6.60 17.41
CA VAL A 117 -10.36 -7.29 16.30
C VAL A 117 -9.71 -6.90 14.97
N ILE A 118 -9.36 -5.62 14.80
CA ILE A 118 -8.64 -5.13 13.62
C ILE A 118 -7.26 -5.78 13.51
N ARG A 119 -6.49 -5.79 14.61
CA ARG A 119 -5.16 -6.41 14.64
C ARG A 119 -5.20 -7.89 14.27
N GLN A 120 -6.24 -8.62 14.67
CA GLN A 120 -6.36 -10.05 14.42
C GLN A 120 -6.94 -10.39 13.05
N GLN A 121 -7.91 -9.62 12.55
CA GLN A 121 -8.69 -9.98 11.36
C GLN A 121 -8.36 -9.13 10.13
N PHE A 122 -8.18 -7.82 10.30
CA PHE A 122 -7.94 -6.89 9.20
C PHE A 122 -6.45 -6.83 8.84
N THR A 123 -5.59 -6.58 9.84
CA THR A 123 -4.15 -6.41 9.65
C THR A 123 -3.46 -7.50 8.83
N PRO A 124 -3.67 -8.81 9.07
CA PRO A 124 -2.97 -9.83 8.28
C PRO A 124 -3.33 -9.77 6.80
N LYS A 125 -4.60 -9.49 6.47
CA LYS A 125 -5.06 -9.34 5.09
C LYS A 125 -4.56 -8.05 4.46
N PHE A 126 -4.51 -6.97 5.25
CA PHE A 126 -3.99 -5.68 4.82
C PHE A 126 -2.50 -5.76 4.51
N VAL A 127 -1.71 -6.41 5.36
CA VAL A 127 -0.28 -6.66 5.13
C VAL A 127 -0.08 -7.54 3.91
N GLU A 128 -0.87 -8.61 3.73
CA GLU A 128 -0.79 -9.47 2.55
C GLU A 128 -1.00 -8.67 1.24
N GLU A 129 -1.97 -7.76 1.21
CA GLU A 129 -2.18 -6.88 0.04
C GLU A 129 -1.07 -5.83 -0.12
N LEU A 130 -0.54 -5.26 0.98
CA LEU A 130 0.59 -4.33 0.93
C LEU A 130 1.84 -4.99 0.36
N LEU A 131 2.17 -6.22 0.76
CA LEU A 131 3.36 -6.93 0.26
C LEU A 131 3.32 -7.22 -1.25
N LYS A 132 2.12 -7.22 -1.86
CA LYS A 132 1.95 -7.32 -3.34
C LYS A 132 2.38 -6.04 -4.07
N TYR A 133 2.57 -4.93 -3.36
CA TYR A 133 2.99 -3.67 -3.96
C TYR A 133 4.35 -3.79 -4.67
N GLN A 134 5.36 -4.38 -4.03
CA GLN A 134 6.71 -4.45 -4.59
C GLN A 134 6.74 -5.16 -5.95
N SER A 135 6.09 -6.32 -6.05
CA SER A 135 6.01 -7.05 -7.31
C SER A 135 5.23 -6.28 -8.38
N THR A 136 4.14 -5.63 -7.99
CA THR A 136 3.30 -4.82 -8.90
C THR A 136 4.04 -3.58 -9.42
N LEU A 137 4.82 -2.91 -8.55
CA LEU A 137 5.65 -1.76 -8.91
C LEU A 137 6.70 -2.13 -9.96
N VAL A 138 7.38 -3.27 -9.75
CA VAL A 138 8.38 -3.76 -10.70
C VAL A 138 7.72 -4.18 -12.02
N ASP A 139 6.59 -4.90 -12.00
CA ASP A 139 5.91 -5.33 -13.22
C ASP A 139 5.43 -4.12 -14.05
N ALA A 140 4.79 -3.15 -13.40
CA ALA A 140 4.25 -1.95 -14.04
C ALA A 140 5.34 -1.11 -14.74
N HIS A 141 6.53 -1.02 -14.15
CA HIS A 141 7.61 -0.18 -14.66
C HIS A 141 8.75 -0.94 -15.33
N SER A 142 8.74 -2.27 -15.30
CA SER A 142 9.77 -3.11 -15.92
C SER A 142 9.97 -2.76 -17.40
N LYS A 143 8.88 -2.56 -18.14
CA LYS A 143 8.89 -2.21 -19.56
C LYS A 143 9.34 -0.78 -19.84
N ASP A 144 9.11 0.15 -18.90
CA ASP A 144 9.53 1.55 -19.03
C ASP A 144 11.06 1.69 -18.95
N VAL A 145 11.70 0.86 -18.13
CA VAL A 145 13.15 0.91 -17.91
C VAL A 145 13.91 -0.11 -18.76
N GLN A 146 13.25 -1.17 -19.23
CA GLN A 146 13.82 -2.12 -20.19
C GLN A 146 13.72 -1.56 -21.61
N HIS A 147 14.75 -0.81 -22.04
CA HIS A 147 14.97 -0.60 -23.46
C HIS A 147 15.30 -1.95 -24.12
N THR A 148 14.29 -2.56 -24.72
CA THR A 148 14.46 -3.72 -25.60
C THR A 148 14.92 -3.19 -26.95
N LEU A 149 16.03 -3.73 -27.47
CA LEU A 149 16.53 -3.45 -28.82
C LEU A 149 15.50 -3.79 -29.89
#